data_AF-A0A7V2TVE6-F1
#
_entry.id   AF-A0A7V2TVE6-F1
#
_cell.length_a   1.000
_cell.length_b   1.000
_cell.length_c   1.000
_cell.angle_alpha   90.00
_cell.angle_beta   90.00
_cell.angle_gamma   90.00
#
_symmetry.space_group_name_H-M   'P 1'
#
loop_
_entity.id
_entity.type
_entity.pdbx_description
1 polymer ?
#
loop_
_entity_poly.entity_id
_entity_poly.type
_entity_poly.pdbx_seq_one_letter_code
_entity_poly.pdbx_strand_id
1 'polypeptide(L)' 'MPQSFEDLPVWQKARELVRLVYALTRGELFSKDYSLVDQIRRAAISVLSNIPEGFERGSNAEFIQFLFIAKGSAGEVRA' A
#
# COMPACT_ATOMS: atom_id res chain seq x y z
N MET A 1 20.81 3.29 9.61
CA MET A 1 19.35 3.41 9.48
C MET A 1 19.08 3.94 8.08
N PRO A 2 18.01 3.48 7.40
CA PRO A 2 17.60 4.05 6.12
C PRO A 2 17.50 5.58 6.23
N GLN A 3 18.01 6.30 5.22
CA GLN A 3 18.03 7.78 5.26
C GLN A 3 16.72 8.37 4.75
N SER A 4 15.98 7.61 3.96
CA SER A 4 14.64 7.94 3.51
C SER A 4 13.75 6.69 3.47
N PHE A 5 12.43 6.89 3.36
CA PHE A 5 11.49 5.77 3.28
C PHE A 5 11.67 4.96 1.98
N GLU A 6 12.23 5.56 0.92
CA GLU A 6 12.48 4.89 -0.35
C GLU A 6 13.52 3.76 -0.26
N ASP A 7 14.42 3.83 0.73
CA ASP A 7 15.39 2.79 1.03
C ASP A 7 14.73 1.53 1.64
N LEU A 8 13.49 1.65 2.13
CA LEU A 8 12.80 0.55 2.79
C LEU A 8 12.35 -0.50 1.77
N PRO A 9 12.79 -1.78 1.89
CA PRO A 9 12.34 -2.84 0.99
C PRO A 9 10.82 -3.04 0.99
N VAL A 10 10.17 -2.77 2.14
CA VAL A 10 8.71 -2.86 2.26
C VAL A 10 8.00 -1.78 1.44
N TRP A 11 8.55 -0.57 1.35
CA TRP A 11 7.99 0.51 0.52
C TRP A 11 8.13 0.19 -0.97
N GLN A 12 9.30 -0.31 -1.38
CA GLN A 12 9.55 -0.73 -2.77
C GLN A 12 8.57 -1.82 -3.20
N LYS A 13 8.33 -2.82 -2.34
CA LYS A 13 7.33 -3.87 -2.58
C LYS A 13 5.90 -3.34 -2.61
N ALA A 14 5.55 -2.39 -1.74
CA ALA A 14 4.23 -1.75 -1.78
C ALA A 14 4.02 -0.99 -3.10
N ARG A 15 5.07 -0.36 -3.64
CA ARG A 15 5.01 0.33 -4.94
C ARG A 15 4.80 -0.65 -6.10
N GLU A 16 5.44 -1.81 -6.04
CA GLU A 16 5.19 -2.90 -6.99
C GLU A 16 3.76 -3.44 -6.90
N LEU A 17 3.24 -3.64 -5.68
CA LEU A 17 1.86 -4.06 -5.44
C LEU A 17 0.86 -3.10 -6.10
N VAL A 18 1.02 -1.78 -5.88
CA VAL A 18 0.15 -0.77 -6.50
C VAL A 18 0.21 -0.88 -8.03
N ARG A 19 1.40 -1.01 -8.63
CA ARG A 19 1.55 -1.16 -10.09
C ARG A 19 0.80 -2.39 -10.60
N LEU A 20 0.92 -3.53 -9.92
CA LEU A 20 0.26 -4.78 -10.29
C LEU A 20 -1.26 -4.66 -10.18
N VAL A 21 -1.77 -4.12 -9.07
CA VAL A 21 -3.22 -3.91 -8.86
C VAL A 21 -3.79 -2.99 -9.94
N TYR A 22 -3.12 -1.89 -10.27
CA TYR A 22 -3.56 -1.01 -11.35
C TYR A 22 -3.50 -1.68 -12.73
N ALA A 23 -2.52 -2.54 -13.00
CA ALA A 23 -2.45 -3.29 -14.24
C ALA A 23 -3.63 -4.28 -14.38
N LEU A 24 -3.92 -5.05 -13.33
CA LEU A 24 -5.01 -6.03 -13.31
C LEU A 24 -6.38 -5.36 -13.45
N THR A 25 -6.61 -4.29 -12.68
CA THR A 25 -7.89 -3.56 -12.68
C THR A 25 -8.15 -2.73 -13.94
N ARG A 26 -7.18 -2.63 -14.86
CA ARG A 26 -7.39 -2.09 -16.21
C ARG A 26 -7.81 -3.14 -17.23
N GLY A 27 -7.77 -4.43 -16.88
CA GLY A 27 -8.23 -5.51 -17.77
C GLY A 27 -9.74 -5.46 -17.99
N GLU A 28 -10.19 -5.79 -19.20
CA GLU A 28 -11.57 -5.59 -19.67
C GLU A 28 -12.66 -6.27 -18.82
N LEU A 29 -12.35 -7.44 -18.26
CA LEU A 29 -13.27 -8.17 -17.39
C LEU A 29 -13.36 -7.52 -16.01
N PHE A 30 -12.23 -7.05 -15.48
CA PHE A 30 -12.14 -6.55 -14.11
C PHE A 30 -12.56 -5.08 -14.00
N SER A 31 -12.33 -4.30 -15.06
CA SER A 31 -12.66 -2.87 -15.12
C SER A 31 -14.17 -2.58 -15.05
N LYS A 32 -15.03 -3.59 -15.24
CA LYS A 32 -16.49 -3.46 -15.18
C LYS A 32 -17.05 -3.55 -13.77
N ASP A 33 -16.29 -4.12 -12.82
CA ASP A 33 -16.65 -4.15 -11.41
C ASP A 33 -16.06 -2.93 -10.70
N TYR A 34 -16.75 -1.80 -10.85
CA TYR A 34 -16.27 -0.51 -10.32
C TYR A 34 -16.06 -0.53 -8.80
N SER A 35 -16.91 -1.26 -8.07
CA SER A 35 -16.82 -1.35 -6.60
C SER A 35 -15.57 -2.10 -6.19
N LEU A 36 -15.33 -3.26 -6.78
CA LEU A 36 -14.15 -4.07 -6.48
C LEU A 36 -12.85 -3.37 -6.93
N VAL A 37 -12.87 -2.75 -8.12
CA VAL A 37 -11.73 -1.96 -8.63
C VAL A 37 -11.38 -0.82 -7.69
N ASP A 38 -12.36 -0.05 -7.22
CA ASP A 38 -12.13 1.04 -6.28
C ASP A 38 -11.58 0.52 -4.95
N GLN A 39 -12.21 -0.52 -4.38
CA GLN A 39 -11.81 -1.10 -3.11
C GLN A 39 -10.37 -1.61 -3.14
N ILE A 40 -10.01 -2.43 -4.12
CA ILE A 40 -8.67 -3.02 -4.18
C ILE A 40 -7.58 -1.97 -4.49
N ARG A 41 -7.89 -0.94 -5.30
CA ARG A 41 -6.96 0.16 -5.56
C ARG A 41 -6.72 1.00 -4.31
N ARG A 42 -7.78 1.37 -3.58
CA ARG A 42 -7.65 2.12 -2.32
C ARG A 42 -6.86 1.34 -1.27
N ALA A 43 -7.15 0.05 -1.11
CA ALA A 43 -6.39 -0.81 -0.20
C ALA A 43 -4.90 -0.86 -0.58
N ALA A 44 -4.57 -1.08 -1.86
CA ALA A 44 -3.18 -1.12 -2.32
C ALA A 44 -2.44 0.22 -2.14
N ILE A 45 -3.10 1.35 -2.44
CA ILE A 45 -2.54 2.69 -2.21
C ILE A 45 -2.30 2.92 -0.72
N SER A 46 -3.21 2.49 0.15
CA SER A 46 -3.06 2.59 1.60
C SER A 46 -1.84 1.82 2.12
N VAL A 47 -1.53 0.63 1.57
CA VAL A 47 -0.28 -0.09 1.90
C VAL A 47 0.94 0.78 1.60
N LEU A 48 0.95 1.44 0.43
CA LEU A 48 2.07 2.28 -0.01
C LEU A 48 2.18 3.58 0.79
N SER A 49 1.06 4.26 1.06
CA SER A 49 1.04 5.62 1.63
C SER A 49 1.30 5.65 3.13
N ASN A 50 0.90 4.61 3.87
CA ASN A 50 1.11 4.58 5.32
C ASN A 50 2.59 4.40 5.71
N ILE A 51 3.41 3.76 4.86
CA ILE A 51 4.84 3.56 5.14
C ILE A 51 5.60 4.89 5.24
N PRO A 52 5.60 5.78 4.22
CA PRO A 52 6.23 7.09 4.33
C PRO A 52 5.55 7.95 5.39
N GLU A 53 4.21 7.90 5.50
CA GLU A 53 3.51 8.69 6.51
C GLU A 53 4.00 8.37 7.92
N GLY A 54 4.21 7.09 8.24
CA GLY A 54 4.78 6.65 9.51
C GLY A 54 6.27 6.94 9.64
N PHE A 55 7.05 6.81 8.56
CA PHE A 55 8.48 7.06 8.56
C PHE A 55 8.81 8.53 8.88
N GLU A 56 7.99 9.45 8.38
CA GLU A 56 8.11 10.90 8.65
C GLU A 56 7.58 11.28 10.05
N ARG A 57 7.03 10.33 10.83
CA ARG A 57 6.68 10.58 12.24
C ARG A 57 7.93 10.52 13.10
N GLY A 58 8.05 11.46 14.04
CA GLY A 58 9.25 11.66 14.85
C GLY A 58 9.58 10.56 15.87
N SER A 59 8.86 9.44 15.88
CA SER A 59 9.10 8.34 16.81
C SER A 59 8.90 6.95 16.19
N ASN A 60 9.69 5.97 16.68
CA ASN A 60 9.56 4.57 16.28
C ASN A 60 8.18 3.98 16.62
N ALA A 61 7.56 4.43 17.71
CA ALA A 61 6.24 3.95 18.13
C ALA A 61 5.16 4.32 17.11
N GLU A 62 5.18 5.57 16.62
CA GLU A 62 4.28 6.02 15.56
C GLU A 62 4.57 5.28 14.25
N PHE A 63 5.84 5.12 13.87
CA PHE A 63 6.17 4.39 12.65
C PHE A 63 5.61 2.96 12.68
N ILE A 64 5.76 2.26 13.80
CA ILE A 64 5.19 0.90 14.00
C ILE A 64 3.66 0.91 13.85
N GLN A 65 2.96 1.90 14.40
CA GLN A 65 1.50 2.03 14.26
C GLN A 65 1.09 2.12 12.79
N PHE A 66 1.77 2.96 12.01
CA PHE A 66 1.51 3.10 10.57
C PHE A 66 1.84 1.83 9.79
N LEU A 67 2.88 1.08 10.17
CA LEU A 67 3.16 -0.24 9.59
C LEU A 67 2.04 -1.26 9.87
N PHE A 68 1.37 -1.19 11.02
CA PHE A 68 0.20 -2.02 11.30
C PHE A 68 -0.99 -1.65 10.41
N ILE A 69 -1.20 -0.36 10.13
CA ILE A 69 -2.24 0.10 9.19
C ILE A 69 -1.93 -0.43 7.78
N ALA A 70 -0.69 -0.27 7.30
CA ALA A 70 -0.25 -0.80 6.02
C ALA A 70 -0.45 -2.32 5.92
N LYS A 71 -0.14 -3.06 7.00
CA LYS A 71 -0.38 -4.50 7.09
C LYS A 71 -1.86 -4.86 7.04
N GLY A 72 -2.73 -4.07 7.66
CA GLY A 72 -4.18 -4.23 7.58
C GLY A 72 -4.69 -4.10 6.14
N SER A 73 -4.30 -3.02 5.45
CA SER A 73 -4.66 -2.82 4.04
C SER A 73 -4.07 -3.90 3.11
N ALA A 74 -2.89 -4.44 3.41
CA ALA A 74 -2.35 -5.58 2.67
C ALA A 74 -3.20 -6.86 2.85
N GLY A 75 -3.82 -7.01 4.03
CA GLY A 75 -4.82 -8.05 4.28
C GLY A 75 -6.07 -7.86 3.42
N GLU A 76 -6.55 -6.63 3.24
CA GLU A 76 -7.69 -6.31 2.37
C GLU A 76 -7.40 -6.60 0.89
N VAL A 77 -6.20 -6.30 0.39
CA VAL A 77 -5.83 -6.63 -1.01
C VAL A 77 -5.80 -8.13 -1.28
N ARG A 78 -5.51 -8.94 -0.25
CA ARG A 78 -5.40 -10.40 -0.35
C ARG A 78 -6.76 -11.12 -0.25
N ALA A 79 -7.74 -10.52 0.43
CA ALA A 79 -9.03 -11.13 0.74
C ALA A 79 -9.87 -11.37 -0.51
#